data_AF-A0A7V7E9X5-F1
#
_entry.id   AF-A0A7V7E9X5-F1
#
_cell.length_a   1.000
_cell.length_b   1.000
_cell.length_c   1.000
_cell.angle_alpha   90.00
_cell.angle_beta   90.00
_cell.angle_gamma   90.00
#
_symmetry.space_group_name_H-M   'P 1'
#
loop_
_entity.id
_entity.type
_entity.pdbx_description
1 polymer ?
#
loop_
_entity_poly.entity_id
_entity_poly.type
_entity_poly.pdbx_seq_one_letter_code
_entity_poly.pdbx_strand_id
1 'polypeptide(L)' 'MRPLETHLTMSTHVWLFNRVKETLRHEGLLNADAGDAEVRDALIRWIAMIEQARKTGDPVH' A
#
# COMPACT_ATOMS: atom_id res chain seq x y z
N MET A 1 -8.86 -28.71 -8.67
CA MET A 1 -8.24 -27.46 -8.19
C MET A 1 -7.12 -27.10 -9.15
N ARG A 2 -7.07 -25.87 -9.66
CA ARG A 2 -6.09 -25.40 -10.66
C ARG A 2 -4.93 -24.68 -9.95
N PRO A 3 -3.84 -25.38 -9.60
CA PRO A 3 -2.73 -24.80 -8.81
C PRO A 3 -2.08 -23.58 -9.48
N LEU A 4 -2.03 -23.54 -10.81
CA LEU A 4 -1.43 -22.44 -11.58
C LEU A 4 -2.13 -21.09 -11.36
N GLU A 5 -3.45 -21.07 -11.25
CA GLU A 5 -4.22 -19.84 -11.01
C GLU A 5 -3.90 -19.27 -9.62
N THR A 6 -3.78 -20.13 -8.61
CA THR A 6 -3.44 -19.74 -7.24
C THR A 6 -2.03 -19.16 -7.14
N HIS A 7 -1.04 -19.78 -7.81
CA HIS A 7 0.34 -19.29 -7.82
C HIS A 7 0.49 -17.94 -8.53
N LEU A 8 -0.23 -17.72 -9.65
CA LEU A 8 -0.22 -16.45 -10.35
C LEU A 8 -0.86 -15.34 -9.49
N THR A 9 -1.97 -15.67 -8.83
CA THR A 9 -2.72 -14.73 -7.98
C THR A 9 -1.89 -14.32 -6.75
N MET A 10 -1.26 -15.28 -6.06
CA MET A 10 -0.36 -14.97 -4.93
C MET A 10 0.81 -14.07 -5.34
N SER A 11 1.38 -14.28 -6.53
CA SER A 11 2.48 -13.46 -7.05
C SER A 11 2.07 -12.02 -7.30
N THR A 12 0.87 -11.80 -7.85
CA THR A 12 0.30 -10.46 -8.07
C THR A 12 0.01 -9.73 -6.76
N HIS A 13 -0.55 -10.42 -5.76
CA HIS A 13 -0.84 -9.80 -4.46
C HIS A 13 0.44 -9.38 -3.73
N VAL A 14 1.47 -10.22 -3.73
CA VAL A 14 2.76 -9.90 -3.12
C VAL A 14 3.43 -8.73 -3.85
N TRP A 15 3.37 -8.70 -5.18
CA TRP A 15 3.91 -7.60 -5.97
C TRP A 15 3.21 -6.27 -5.67
N LEU A 16 1.87 -6.26 -5.68
CA LEU A 16 1.08 -5.07 -5.34
C LEU A 16 1.37 -4.57 -3.93
N PHE A 17 1.43 -5.50 -2.96
CA PHE A 17 1.71 -5.15 -1.58
C PHE A 17 3.11 -4.54 -1.40
N ASN A 18 4.12 -5.11 -2.05
CA ASN A 18 5.47 -4.55 -2.05
C ASN A 18 5.50 -3.17 -2.71
N ARG A 19 4.77 -2.99 -3.82
CA ARG A 19 4.72 -1.71 -4.50
C ARG A 19 4.11 -0.62 -3.63
N VAL A 20 3.06 -0.94 -2.87
CA VAL A 20 2.47 0.01 -1.92
C VAL A 20 3.43 0.34 -0.78
N LYS A 21 4.17 -0.65 -0.24
CA LYS A 21 5.22 -0.39 0.75
C LYS A 21 6.29 0.57 0.23
N GLU A 22 6.70 0.44 -1.02
CA GLU A 22 7.65 1.36 -1.65
C GLU A 22 7.09 2.78 -1.76
N THR A 23 5.86 2.93 -2.22
CA THR A 23 5.19 4.25 -2.30
C THR A 23 5.13 4.92 -0.93
N LEU A 24 4.67 4.20 0.10
CA LEU A 24 4.58 4.73 1.46
C LEU A 24 5.95 5.15 2.02
N ARG A 25 7.02 4.45 1.66
CA ARG A 25 8.40 4.86 2.03
C ARG A 25 8.84 6.13 1.30
N HIS A 26 8.54 6.22 0.00
CA HIS A 26 8.87 7.39 -0.80
C HIS A 26 8.15 8.66 -0.32
N GLU A 27 6.90 8.53 0.12
CA GLU A 27 6.11 9.62 0.70
C GLU A 27 6.50 9.91 2.18
N GLY A 28 7.48 9.19 2.75
CA GLY A 28 7.91 9.37 4.14
C GLY A 28 6.90 8.87 5.19
N LEU A 29 5.88 8.13 4.77
CA LEU A 29 4.83 7.56 5.64
C LEU A 29 5.24 6.25 6.31
N LEU A 30 6.31 5.60 5.83
CA LEU A 30 6.78 4.31 6.32
C LEU A 30 8.31 4.27 6.41
N ASN A 31 8.85 3.82 7.53
CA ASN A 31 10.28 3.62 7.72
C ASN A 31 10.79 2.36 6.98
N ALA A 32 12.10 2.31 6.70
CA ALA A 32 12.73 1.14 6.09
C ALA A 32 12.56 -0.12 6.96
N ASP A 33 12.67 0.02 8.27
CA ASP A 33 12.62 -1.07 9.25
C ASP A 33 11.22 -1.32 9.82
N ALA A 34 10.19 -0.74 9.20
CA ALA A 34 8.82 -0.81 9.69
C ALA A 34 8.26 -2.25 9.66
N GLY A 35 7.70 -2.69 10.79
CA GLY A 35 7.01 -3.97 10.93
C GLY A 35 5.61 -3.97 10.30
N ASP A 36 4.98 -5.15 10.22
CA ASP A 36 3.67 -5.30 9.57
C ASP A 36 2.55 -4.44 10.20
N ALA A 37 2.62 -4.18 11.50
CA ALA A 37 1.67 -3.30 12.19
C ALA A 37 1.81 -1.84 11.72
N GLU A 38 3.05 -1.36 11.57
CA GLU A 38 3.34 0.00 11.09
C GLU A 38 2.97 0.16 9.62
N VAL A 39 3.19 -0.88 8.80
CA VAL A 39 2.74 -0.92 7.40
C VAL A 39 1.22 -0.75 7.32
N ARG A 40 0.46 -1.46 8.17
CA ARG A 40 -1.00 -1.37 8.21
C ARG A 40 -1.46 0.03 8.61
N ASP A 41 -0.82 0.63 9.60
CA ASP A 41 -1.17 1.97 10.06
C ASP A 41 -0.85 3.04 8.99
N ALA A 42 0.31 2.95 8.35
CA ALA A 42 0.69 3.82 7.22
C ALA A 42 -0.29 3.70 6.04
N LEU A 43 -0.73 2.48 5.71
CA LEU A 43 -1.76 2.23 4.70
C LEU A 43 -3.08 2.94 5.03
N ILE A 44 -3.55 2.82 6.27
CA ILE A 44 -4.81 3.47 6.71
C ILE A 44 -4.69 4.99 6.58
N ARG A 45 -3.57 5.57 7.02
CA ARG A 45 -3.30 7.00 6.92
C ARG A 45 -3.26 7.48 5.46
N TRP A 46 -2.60 6.74 4.59
CA TRP A 46 -2.52 7.07 3.16
C TRP A 46 -3.89 7.03 2.46
N ILE A 47 -4.71 6.01 2.76
CA ILE A 47 -6.08 5.94 2.25
C ILE A 47 -6.90 7.15 2.72
N ALA A 48 -6.79 7.52 4.00
CA ALA A 48 -7.49 8.69 4.53
C ALA A 48 -7.04 9.99 3.85
N MET A 49 -5.75 10.14 3.53
CA MET A 49 -5.23 11.28 2.77
C MET A 49 -5.83 11.33 1.36
N ILE A 50 -5.89 10.20 0.65
CA ILE A 50 -6.51 10.11 -0.69
C ILE A 50 -8.00 10.45 -0.63
N GLU A 51 -8.72 9.94 0.36
CA GLU A 51 -10.14 10.26 0.52
C GLU A 51 -10.38 11.73 0.84
N GLN A 52 -9.50 12.34 1.64
CA GLN A 52 -9.56 13.76 1.94
C GLN A 52 -9.26 14.61 0.70
N ALA A 53 -8.19 14.30 -0.02
CA ALA A 53 -7.84 14.92 -1.31
C ALA A 53 -9.00 14.83 -2.32
N ARG A 54 -9.67 13.67 -2.40
CA ARG A 54 -10.85 13.51 -3.26
C ARG A 54 -12.03 14.39 -2.84
N LYS A 55 -12.18 14.66 -1.54
CA LYS A 55 -13.26 15.52 -1.01
C LYS A 55 -12.95 17.01 -1.19
N THR A 56 -11.69 17.42 -1.06
CA THR A 56 -11.30 18.84 -1.18
C THR A 56 -10.95 19.24 -2.60
N GLY A 57 -10.67 18.28 -3.49
CA GLY A 57 -10.20 18.53 -4.86
C GLY A 57 -8.71 18.84 -4.93
N ASP A 58 -7.99 18.78 -3.81
CA ASP A 58 -6.55 19.00 -3.77
C ASP A 58 -5.79 17.70 -4.09
N PRO A 59 -4.64 17.76 -4.78
CA PRO A 59 -3.83 16.59 -5.05
C PRO A 59 -3.18 16.03 -3.77
N VAL A 60 -3.08 14.70 -3.68
CA VAL A 60 -2.18 14.03 -2.72
C VAL A 60 -0.75 14.24 -3.23
N HIS A 61 0.07 14.93 -2.44
CA HIS A 61 1.48 15.19 -2.74
C HIS A 61 2.38 14.18 -2.05
#